data_AF-A0A960JGG1-F1
#
_entry.id   AF-A0A960JGG1-F1
#
_cell.length_a   1.000
_cell.length_b   1.000
_cell.length_c   1.000
_cell.angle_alpha   90.00
_cell.angle_beta   90.00
_cell.angle_gamma   90.00
#
_symmetry.space_group_name_H-M   'P 1'
#
loop_
_entity.id
_entity.type
_entity.pdbx_description
1 polymer ?
#
loop_
_entity_poly.entity_id
_entity_poly.type
_entity_poly.pdbx_seq_one_letter_code
_entity_poly.pdbx_strand_id
1 'polypeptide(L)'
;MKVEFKRTGEKRYSVSIWRDDQPALIMDPAPGFDPLMPHDLLHFLVELKLELRHGIFGQIALGGTATTFSHLNTGNSKKRTGSRLRRKSAKRDKNLAKQEDDYDRSERATVICLYDWTLHSQSVELRNRAKEMEIDAESTLARMSDSERRSLSDSKLAEIRTAMDELSQNWSNLNIEESIILTWPT
;
A
#
# COMPACT_ATOMS: atom_id res chain seq x y z
N MET A 1 0.11 -4.38 13.85
CA MET A 1 -0.97 -3.53 13.27
C MET A 1 -1.82 -4.36 12.32
N LYS A 2 -3.15 -4.23 12.31
CA LYS A 2 -4.05 -4.93 11.36
C LYS A 2 -4.55 -3.98 10.29
N VAL A 3 -4.57 -4.43 9.04
CA VAL A 3 -5.03 -3.67 7.87
C VAL A 3 -6.08 -4.50 7.14
N GLU A 4 -7.27 -3.95 6.96
CA GLU A 4 -8.35 -4.54 6.17
C GLU A 4 -8.46 -3.84 4.83
N PHE A 5 -8.50 -4.63 3.77
CA PHE A 5 -8.85 -4.21 2.41
C PHE A 5 -10.22 -4.79 2.10
N LYS A 6 -11.23 -3.94 1.92
CA LYS A 6 -12.63 -4.35 1.74
C LYS A 6 -13.15 -3.91 0.39
N ARG A 7 -13.77 -4.80 -0.39
CA ARG A 7 -14.52 -4.41 -1.59
C ARG A 7 -15.82 -3.73 -1.15
N THR A 8 -16.01 -2.47 -1.53
CA THR A 8 -17.20 -1.67 -1.17
C THR A 8 -18.11 -1.40 -2.38
N GLY A 9 -17.71 -1.85 -3.57
CA GLY A 9 -18.50 -1.79 -4.79
C GLY A 9 -17.75 -2.36 -5.99
N GLU A 10 -18.37 -2.35 -7.17
CA GLU A 10 -17.81 -2.98 -8.39
C GLU A 10 -16.39 -2.54 -8.75
N LYS A 11 -16.10 -1.25 -8.59
CA LYS A 11 -14.79 -0.63 -8.82
C LYS A 11 -14.37 0.24 -7.64
N ARG A 12 -14.68 -0.21 -6.44
CA ARG A 12 -14.44 0.54 -5.19
C ARG A 12 -13.98 -0.39 -4.09
N TYR A 13 -13.07 0.12 -3.29
CA TYR A 13 -12.64 -0.53 -2.06
C TYR A 13 -12.35 0.51 -0.99
N SER A 14 -12.23 0.05 0.24
CA SER A 14 -11.76 0.85 1.37
C SER A 14 -10.60 0.15 2.07
N VAL A 15 -9.82 0.94 2.80
CA VAL A 15 -8.73 0.45 3.66
C VAL A 15 -8.99 0.90 5.08
N SER A 16 -9.10 -0.04 6.01
CA SER A 16 -9.28 0.22 7.45
C SER A 16 -8.11 -0.31 8.26
N ILE A 17 -7.67 0.43 9.28
CA ILE A 17 -6.45 0.11 10.03
C ILE A 17 -6.70 0.19 11.53
N TRP A 18 -6.28 -0.85 12.25
CA TRP A 18 -6.33 -0.93 13.71
C TRP A 18 -4.93 -1.15 14.32
N ARG A 19 -4.66 -0.40 15.39
CA ARG A 19 -3.42 -0.42 16.17
C ARG A 19 -3.80 -0.45 17.64
N ASP A 20 -3.11 -1.26 18.44
CA ASP A 20 -3.57 -1.69 19.77
C ASP A 20 -3.89 -0.54 20.75
N ASP A 21 -3.31 0.65 20.57
CA ASP A 21 -3.56 1.83 21.41
C ASP A 21 -3.77 3.14 20.62
N GLN A 22 -4.25 3.06 19.37
CA GLN A 22 -4.52 4.26 18.57
C GLN A 22 -5.91 4.22 17.93
N PRO A 23 -6.52 5.39 17.67
CA PRO A 23 -7.75 5.44 16.92
C PRO A 23 -7.60 4.73 15.57
N ALA A 24 -8.65 4.00 15.20
CA ALA A 24 -8.74 3.35 13.90
C ALA A 24 -8.69 4.40 12.79
N LEU A 25 -8.06 4.04 11.69
CA LEU A 25 -7.98 4.86 10.49
C LEU A 25 -8.79 4.22 9.36
N ILE A 26 -9.28 5.05 8.45
CA ILE A 26 -10.01 4.64 7.26
C ILE A 26 -9.65 5.51 6.07
N MET A 27 -9.61 4.89 4.90
CA MET A 27 -9.63 5.53 3.59
C MET A 27 -10.77 4.89 2.78
N ASP A 28 -11.84 5.64 2.56
CA ASP A 28 -13.06 5.18 1.88
C ASP A 28 -13.70 6.33 1.06
N PRO A 29 -13.76 6.23 -0.28
CA PRO A 29 -13.14 5.19 -1.09
C PRO A 29 -11.62 5.33 -1.13
N ALA A 30 -10.92 4.21 -1.26
CA ALA A 30 -9.50 4.16 -1.57
C ALA A 30 -9.26 4.40 -3.08
N PRO A 31 -8.17 5.10 -3.45
CA PRO A 31 -7.82 5.36 -4.85
C PRO A 31 -7.22 4.12 -5.53
N GLY A 32 -7.04 4.14 -6.86
CA GLY A 32 -6.25 3.11 -7.54
C GLY A 32 -6.86 1.70 -7.52
N PHE A 33 -8.18 1.60 -7.71
CA PHE A 33 -8.84 0.30 -7.88
C PHE A 33 -8.25 -0.45 -9.07
N ASP A 34 -7.94 -1.72 -8.85
CA ASP A 34 -7.58 -2.70 -9.87
C ASP A 34 -8.27 -4.03 -9.50
N PRO A 35 -8.86 -4.76 -10.48
CA PRO A 35 -9.60 -5.98 -10.20
C PRO A 35 -8.71 -7.14 -9.69
N LEU A 36 -7.40 -7.05 -9.90
CA LEU A 36 -6.43 -8.08 -9.53
C LEU A 36 -5.49 -7.62 -8.43
N MET A 37 -5.08 -6.35 -8.42
CA MET A 37 -4.08 -5.85 -7.48
C MET A 37 -4.31 -4.37 -7.13
N PRO A 38 -5.20 -4.06 -6.16
CA PRO A 38 -5.45 -2.69 -5.73
C PRO A 38 -4.16 -1.99 -5.31
N HIS A 39 -4.07 -0.69 -5.62
CA HIS A 39 -2.87 0.11 -5.39
C HIS A 39 -2.36 0.03 -3.94
N ASP A 40 -3.23 0.22 -2.95
CA ASP A 40 -2.82 0.17 -1.54
C ASP A 40 -2.45 -1.24 -1.07
N LEU A 41 -3.03 -2.28 -1.67
CA LEU A 41 -2.68 -3.67 -1.37
C LEU A 41 -1.27 -3.99 -1.86
N LEU A 42 -0.91 -3.46 -3.04
CA LEU A 42 0.44 -3.56 -3.58
C LEU A 42 1.45 -2.81 -2.71
N HIS A 43 1.16 -1.56 -2.30
CA HIS A 43 2.03 -0.83 -1.37
C HIS A 43 2.23 -1.60 -0.07
N PHE A 44 1.17 -2.15 0.51
CA PHE A 44 1.28 -2.95 1.73
C PHE A 44 2.27 -4.11 1.56
N LEU A 45 2.11 -4.89 0.49
CA LEU A 45 2.97 -6.03 0.22
C LEU A 45 4.42 -5.61 -0.02
N VAL A 46 4.64 -4.62 -0.88
CA VAL A 46 5.98 -4.18 -1.29
C VAL A 46 6.74 -3.60 -0.12
N GLU A 47 6.11 -2.70 0.66
CA GLU A 47 6.74 -2.13 1.85
C GLU A 47 7.03 -3.21 2.89
N LEU A 48 6.16 -4.21 3.05
CA LEU A 48 6.38 -5.32 3.97
C LEU A 48 7.59 -6.17 3.53
N LYS A 49 7.66 -6.55 2.25
CA LYS A 49 8.69 -7.44 1.68
C LYS A 49 10.07 -6.80 1.53
N LEU A 50 10.10 -5.48 1.37
CA LEU A 50 11.32 -4.68 1.28
C LEU A 50 11.70 -4.00 2.60
N GLU A 51 10.90 -4.26 3.65
CA GLU A 51 11.09 -3.70 4.98
C GLU A 51 11.13 -2.17 5.04
N LEU A 52 10.36 -1.49 4.17
CA LEU A 52 10.26 -0.04 4.15
C LEU A 52 9.47 0.45 5.36
N ARG A 53 10.17 0.99 6.37
CA ARG A 53 9.55 1.37 7.65
C ARG A 53 9.00 2.80 7.66
N HIS A 54 9.39 3.63 6.69
CA HIS A 54 8.89 5.00 6.55
C HIS A 54 8.10 5.21 5.24
N GLY A 55 7.67 4.12 4.58
CA GLY A 55 6.63 4.14 3.55
C GLY A 55 5.24 4.44 4.13
N ILE A 56 4.18 4.25 3.35
CA ILE A 56 2.79 4.53 3.73
C ILE A 56 2.39 3.75 4.98
N PHE A 57 2.47 2.42 4.93
CA PHE A 57 2.03 1.56 6.04
C PHE A 57 3.03 1.58 7.20
N GLY A 58 4.31 1.74 6.90
CA GLY A 58 5.35 1.98 7.90
C GLY A 58 5.09 3.23 8.74
N GLN A 59 4.78 4.37 8.09
CA GLN A 59 4.42 5.60 8.81
C GLN A 59 3.15 5.44 9.65
N ILE A 60 2.16 4.70 9.15
CA ILE A 60 0.93 4.42 9.91
C ILE A 60 1.25 3.54 11.13
N ALA A 61 2.10 2.53 10.99
CA ALA A 61 2.57 1.71 12.11
C ALA A 61 3.29 2.57 13.17
N LEU A 62 4.06 3.57 12.75
CA LEU A 62 4.73 4.55 13.62
C LEU A 62 3.79 5.61 14.22
N GLY A 63 2.48 5.49 13.99
CA GLY A 63 1.43 6.35 14.55
C GLY A 63 1.09 7.58 13.73
N GLY A 64 1.57 7.66 12.49
CA GLY A 64 1.12 8.62 11.50
C GLY A 64 -0.23 8.24 10.88
N THR A 65 -0.61 9.00 9.85
CA THR A 65 -1.76 8.75 8.97
C THR A 65 -1.38 8.68 7.50
N ALA A 66 -0.08 8.78 7.18
CA ALA A 66 0.45 8.95 5.84
C ALA A 66 -0.23 10.09 5.05
N THR A 67 -0.86 11.04 5.75
CA THR A 67 -1.69 12.14 5.24
C THR A 67 -2.95 11.75 4.42
N THR A 68 -3.06 10.50 3.98
CA THR A 68 -4.17 9.98 3.16
C THR A 68 -5.28 9.37 4.01
N PHE A 69 -4.96 8.84 5.19
CA PHE A 69 -5.94 8.19 6.05
C PHE A 69 -6.62 9.15 7.03
N SER A 70 -7.93 9.00 7.16
CA SER A 70 -8.73 9.74 8.14
C SER A 70 -9.00 8.91 9.38
N HIS A 71 -9.18 9.56 10.53
CA HIS A 71 -9.66 8.86 11.74
C HIS A 71 -11.09 8.36 11.52
N LEU A 72 -11.34 7.09 11.81
CA LEU A 72 -12.68 6.52 11.75
C LEU A 72 -13.55 7.19 12.84
N ASN A 73 -14.58 7.93 12.43
CA ASN A 73 -15.47 8.60 13.37
C ASN A 73 -16.39 7.59 14.06
N THR A 74 -16.02 7.14 15.26
CA THR A 74 -16.91 6.35 16.12
C THR A 74 -17.92 7.28 16.81
N GLY A 75 -18.94 7.74 16.08
CA GLY A 75 -20.26 8.21 16.53
C GLY A 75 -20.46 9.26 17.63
N ASN A 76 -19.48 9.59 18.49
CA ASN A 76 -19.69 10.36 19.73
C ASN A 76 -18.53 11.28 20.09
N SER A 77 -17.53 11.45 19.23
CA SER A 77 -16.41 12.33 19.54
C SER A 77 -16.84 13.81 19.47
N LYS A 78 -16.90 14.48 20.63
CA LYS A 78 -17.07 15.94 20.71
C LYS A 78 -16.13 16.62 19.70
N LYS A 79 -16.64 17.55 18.87
CA LYS A 79 -15.90 18.26 17.80
C LYS A 79 -14.49 18.74 18.22
N ARG A 80 -14.33 19.16 19.48
CA ARG A 80 -13.07 19.60 20.10
C ARG A 80 -12.01 18.48 20.22
N THR A 81 -12.43 17.26 20.56
CA THR A 81 -11.53 16.09 20.68
C THR A 81 -11.01 15.67 19.31
N GLY A 82 -11.88 15.65 18.29
CA GLY A 82 -11.48 15.36 16.92
C GLY A 82 -10.49 16.38 16.33
N SER A 83 -10.63 17.67 16.65
CA SER A 83 -9.65 18.70 16.24
C SER A 83 -8.28 18.51 16.87
N ARG A 84 -8.22 18.08 18.15
CA ARG A 84 -6.96 17.80 18.83
C ARG A 84 -6.25 16.58 18.24
N LEU A 85 -7.00 15.51 17.96
CA LEU A 85 -6.47 14.29 17.33
C LEU A 85 -5.88 14.58 15.94
N ARG A 86 -6.59 15.33 15.11
CA ARG A 86 -6.09 15.76 13.79
C ARG A 86 -4.80 16.57 13.88
N ARG A 87 -4.74 17.56 14.79
CA ARG A 87 -3.51 18.34 15.02
C ARG A 87 -2.34 17.49 15.50
N LYS A 88 -2.59 16.54 16.41
CA LYS A 88 -1.56 15.61 16.89
C LYS A 88 -1.04 14.72 15.76
N SER A 89 -1.94 14.21 14.92
CA SER A 89 -1.60 13.37 13.76
C SER A 89 -0.80 14.15 12.73
N ALA A 90 -1.26 15.35 12.33
CA ALA A 90 -0.55 16.21 11.39
C ALA A 90 0.86 16.60 11.87
N LYS A 91 1.03 16.85 13.18
CA LYS A 91 2.37 17.09 13.75
C LYS A 91 3.26 15.85 13.64
N ARG A 92 2.69 14.65 13.82
CA ARG A 92 3.42 13.38 13.72
C ARG A 92 3.80 13.07 12.29
N ASP A 93 2.88 13.23 11.34
CA ASP A 93 3.14 13.08 9.91
C ASP A 93 4.23 14.03 9.44
N LYS A 94 4.20 15.31 9.87
CA LYS A 94 5.28 16.26 9.57
C LYS A 94 6.65 15.84 10.11
N ASN A 95 6.69 15.11 11.22
CA ASN A 95 7.95 14.59 11.76
C ASN A 95 8.41 13.34 11.01
N LEU A 96 7.49 12.48 10.61
CA LEU A 96 7.78 11.27 9.84
C LEU A 96 8.20 11.59 8.40
N ALA A 97 7.60 12.60 7.78
CA ALA A 97 7.97 13.07 6.44
C ALA A 97 9.44 13.52 6.34
N LYS A 98 10.08 13.92 7.44
CA LYS A 98 11.52 14.24 7.42
C LYS A 98 12.44 13.03 7.19
N GLN A 99 11.87 11.81 7.22
CA GLN A 99 12.53 10.55 6.90
C GLN A 99 12.16 10.12 5.45
N GLU A 100 12.17 11.10 4.55
CA GLU A 100 11.47 11.15 3.24
C GLU A 100 11.88 10.06 2.22
N ASP A 101 12.98 9.34 2.44
CA ASP A 101 13.52 8.39 1.45
C ASP A 101 12.58 7.20 1.18
N ASP A 102 11.92 6.64 2.21
CA ASP A 102 11.14 5.41 2.02
C ASP A 102 9.80 5.63 1.29
N TYR A 103 9.21 6.83 1.33
CA TYR A 103 7.95 7.09 0.64
C TYR A 103 8.15 7.01 -0.87
N ASP A 104 9.10 7.78 -1.40
CA ASP A 104 9.41 7.78 -2.82
C ASP A 104 9.99 6.44 -3.28
N ARG A 105 10.74 5.75 -2.40
CA ARG A 105 11.18 4.37 -2.62
C ARG A 105 10.02 3.40 -2.76
N SER A 106 9.00 3.51 -1.91
CA SER A 106 7.80 2.66 -1.93
C SER A 106 7.06 2.81 -3.26
N GLU A 107 6.88 4.04 -3.73
CA GLU A 107 6.26 4.35 -5.03
C GLU A 107 7.04 3.72 -6.19
N ARG A 108 8.36 3.95 -6.26
CA ARG A 108 9.21 3.36 -7.32
C ARG A 108 9.19 1.84 -7.28
N ALA A 109 9.36 1.26 -6.09
CA ALA A 109 9.35 -0.19 -5.91
C ALA A 109 8.02 -0.82 -6.32
N THR A 110 6.90 -0.16 -6.01
CA THR A 110 5.55 -0.58 -6.41
C THR A 110 5.40 -0.65 -7.93
N VAL A 111 5.88 0.36 -8.66
CA VAL A 111 5.89 0.35 -10.13
C VAL A 111 6.70 -0.82 -10.67
N ILE A 112 7.92 -1.04 -10.15
CA ILE A 112 8.79 -2.12 -10.64
C ILE A 112 8.21 -3.50 -10.31
N CYS A 113 7.68 -3.70 -9.10
CA CYS A 113 7.08 -4.97 -8.72
C CYS A 113 5.83 -5.29 -9.55
N LEU A 114 5.00 -4.29 -9.86
CA LEU A 114 3.84 -4.48 -10.73
C LEU A 114 4.24 -4.82 -12.17
N TYR A 115 5.22 -4.09 -12.72
CA TYR A 115 5.75 -4.38 -14.05
C TYR A 115 6.34 -5.80 -14.11
N ASP A 116 7.18 -6.16 -13.15
CA ASP A 116 7.81 -7.48 -13.09
C ASP A 116 6.79 -8.62 -12.93
N TRP A 117 5.77 -8.44 -12.08
CA TRP A 117 4.68 -9.41 -11.93
C TRP A 117 3.86 -9.59 -13.21
N THR A 118 3.48 -8.49 -13.86
CA THR A 118 2.70 -8.55 -15.10
C THR A 118 3.52 -9.16 -16.26
N LEU A 119 4.82 -8.85 -16.35
CA LEU A 119 5.74 -9.38 -17.35
C LEU A 119 5.90 -10.91 -17.24
N HIS A 120 5.94 -11.44 -16.02
CA HIS A 120 6.11 -12.86 -15.75
C HIS A 120 4.79 -13.64 -15.58
N SER A 121 3.65 -12.97 -15.75
CA SER A 121 2.34 -13.61 -15.61
C SER A 121 2.11 -14.66 -16.70
N GLN A 122 1.32 -15.70 -16.39
CA GLN A 122 0.86 -16.69 -17.36
C GLN A 122 -0.24 -16.14 -18.30
N SER A 123 -0.95 -15.08 -17.89
CA SER A 123 -1.96 -14.41 -18.72
C SER A 123 -1.32 -13.59 -19.84
N VAL A 124 -1.83 -13.76 -21.07
CA VAL A 124 -1.39 -12.97 -22.23
C VAL A 124 -1.78 -11.51 -22.06
N GLU A 125 -2.96 -11.25 -21.49
CA GLU A 125 -3.50 -9.91 -21.23
C GLU A 125 -2.58 -9.14 -20.27
N LEU A 126 -2.14 -9.78 -19.18
CA LEU A 126 -1.21 -9.17 -18.23
C LEU A 126 0.17 -8.94 -18.84
N ARG A 127 0.68 -9.86 -19.66
CA ARG A 127 1.94 -9.63 -20.38
C ARG A 127 1.84 -8.51 -21.42
N ASN A 128 0.67 -8.27 -22.00
CA ASN A 128 0.46 -7.12 -22.88
C ASN A 128 0.41 -5.81 -22.08
N ARG A 129 -0.24 -5.79 -20.92
CA ARG A 129 -0.19 -4.65 -19.98
C ARG A 129 1.25 -4.32 -19.58
N ALA A 130 2.10 -5.32 -19.37
CA ALA A 130 3.52 -5.09 -19.08
C ALA A 130 4.23 -4.29 -20.18
N LYS A 131 3.93 -4.55 -21.46
CA LYS A 131 4.50 -3.79 -22.58
C LYS A 131 4.08 -2.31 -22.57
N GLU A 132 2.84 -2.03 -22.17
CA GLU A 132 2.36 -0.65 -22.02
C GLU A 132 3.08 0.08 -20.88
N MET A 133 3.52 -0.65 -19.86
CA MET A 133 4.23 -0.13 -18.69
C MET A 133 5.75 -0.02 -18.88
N GLU A 134 6.32 -0.56 -19.95
CA GLU A 134 7.78 -0.73 -20.12
C GLU A 134 8.54 0.60 -20.01
N ILE A 135 8.07 1.65 -20.69
CA ILE A 135 8.70 2.98 -20.67
C ILE A 135 8.69 3.57 -19.25
N ASP A 136 7.58 3.44 -18.53
CA ASP A 136 7.46 3.96 -17.17
C ASP A 136 8.32 3.17 -16.18
N ALA A 137 8.43 1.85 -16.38
CA ALA A 137 9.30 0.98 -15.60
C ALA A 137 10.79 1.31 -15.84
N GLU A 138 11.22 1.47 -17.09
CA GLU A 138 12.59 1.88 -17.44
C GLU A 138 12.95 3.25 -16.85
N SER A 139 12.05 4.23 -17.02
CA SER A 139 12.19 5.58 -16.44
C SER A 139 12.26 5.54 -14.92
N THR A 140 11.52 4.63 -14.28
CA THR A 140 11.56 4.43 -12.83
C THR A 140 12.87 3.79 -12.39
N LEU A 141 13.31 2.72 -13.04
CA LEU A 141 14.61 2.07 -12.79
C LEU A 141 15.79 3.03 -12.94
N ALA A 142 15.72 3.94 -13.92
CA ALA A 142 16.75 4.96 -14.14
C ALA A 142 16.86 5.96 -12.98
N ARG A 143 15.74 6.27 -12.31
CA ARG A 143 15.68 7.18 -11.14
C ARG A 143 16.04 6.50 -9.82
N MET A 144 16.06 5.17 -9.77
CA MET A 144 16.44 4.43 -8.57
C MET A 144 17.95 4.47 -8.33
N SER A 145 18.34 4.59 -7.07
CA SER A 145 19.71 4.40 -6.62
C SER A 145 20.14 2.93 -6.75
N ASP A 146 21.46 2.69 -6.75
CA ASP A 146 22.01 1.33 -6.77
C ASP A 146 21.57 0.48 -5.58
N SER A 147 21.37 1.10 -4.41
CA SER A 147 20.87 0.44 -3.22
C SER A 147 19.46 -0.11 -3.45
N GLU A 148 18.57 0.67 -4.06
CA GLU A 148 17.20 0.24 -4.34
C GLU A 148 17.15 -0.83 -5.42
N ARG A 149 17.97 -0.69 -6.47
CA ARG A 149 18.06 -1.72 -7.52
C ARG A 149 18.57 -3.05 -6.95
N ARG A 150 19.52 -3.03 -6.02
CA ARG A 150 20.02 -4.25 -5.36
C ARG A 150 18.99 -4.88 -4.42
N SER A 151 18.14 -4.10 -3.75
CA SER A 151 17.07 -4.67 -2.92
C SER A 151 16.02 -5.39 -3.77
N LEU A 152 15.84 -4.98 -5.03
CA LEU A 152 15.01 -5.65 -6.04
C LEU A 152 15.79 -6.66 -6.90
N SER A 153 16.62 -7.49 -6.27
CA SER A 153 17.26 -8.62 -6.98
C SER A 153 16.23 -9.57 -7.59
N ASP A 154 16.62 -10.34 -8.63
CA ASP A 154 15.75 -11.33 -9.28
C ASP A 154 15.09 -12.30 -8.29
N SER A 155 15.84 -12.74 -7.26
CA SER A 155 15.31 -13.60 -6.21
C SER A 155 14.26 -12.90 -5.36
N LYS A 156 14.44 -11.61 -5.04
CA LYS A 156 13.47 -10.84 -4.27
C LYS A 156 12.21 -10.56 -5.10
N LEU A 157 12.38 -10.21 -6.37
CA LEU A 157 11.28 -10.04 -7.31
C LEU A 157 10.46 -11.33 -7.45
N ALA A 158 11.11 -12.49 -7.60
CA ALA A 158 10.43 -13.78 -7.63
C ALA A 158 9.61 -14.08 -6.35
N GLU A 159 10.17 -13.74 -5.18
CA GLU A 159 9.46 -13.86 -3.90
C GLU A 159 8.22 -12.95 -3.86
N ILE A 160 8.36 -11.69 -4.28
CA ILE A 160 7.27 -10.72 -4.31
C ILE A 160 6.19 -11.16 -5.31
N ARG A 161 6.56 -11.62 -6.51
CA ARG A 161 5.62 -12.15 -7.51
C ARG A 161 4.75 -13.27 -6.95
N THR A 162 5.36 -14.23 -6.25
CA THR A 162 4.64 -15.36 -5.63
C THR A 162 3.59 -14.85 -4.64
N ALA A 163 3.96 -13.88 -3.80
CA ALA A 163 3.03 -13.27 -2.85
C ALA A 163 1.94 -12.41 -3.53
N MET A 164 2.28 -11.78 -4.67
CA MET A 164 1.31 -11.05 -5.50
C MET A 164 0.29 -11.99 -6.13
N ASP A 165 0.69 -13.17 -6.61
CA ASP A 165 -0.24 -14.18 -7.13
C ASP A 165 -1.26 -14.61 -6.07
N GLU A 166 -0.80 -14.94 -4.87
CA GLU A 166 -1.68 -15.32 -3.74
C GLU A 166 -2.65 -14.20 -3.37
N LEU A 167 -2.15 -12.97 -3.20
CA LEU A 167 -2.99 -11.82 -2.86
C LEU A 167 -3.96 -11.47 -3.99
N SER A 168 -3.54 -11.57 -5.24
CA SER A 168 -4.39 -11.30 -6.39
C SER A 168 -5.52 -12.30 -6.50
N GLN A 169 -5.23 -13.58 -6.28
CA GLN A 169 -6.25 -14.63 -6.25
C GLN A 169 -7.24 -14.41 -5.10
N ASN A 170 -6.75 -14.09 -3.90
CA ASN A 170 -7.64 -13.80 -2.76
C ASN A 170 -8.52 -12.59 -3.03
N TRP A 171 -7.94 -11.50 -3.57
CA TRP A 171 -8.66 -10.26 -3.83
C TRP A 171 -9.73 -10.40 -4.91
N SER A 172 -9.38 -11.00 -6.04
CA SER A 172 -10.29 -11.13 -7.18
C SER A 172 -11.50 -12.01 -6.87
N ASN A 173 -11.37 -12.96 -5.94
CA ASN A 173 -12.43 -13.84 -5.47
C ASN A 173 -13.38 -13.21 -4.45
N LEU A 174 -13.06 -12.02 -3.89
CA LEU A 174 -13.94 -11.36 -2.93
C LEU A 174 -15.23 -10.85 -3.59
N ASN A 175 -16.37 -11.10 -2.94
CA ASN A 175 -17.61 -10.41 -3.21
C ASN A 175 -17.59 -8.96 -2.66
N ILE A 176 -18.55 -8.15 -3.08
CA ILE A 176 -18.79 -6.85 -2.42
C ILE A 176 -19.16 -7.10 -0.96
N GLU A 177 -18.64 -6.27 -0.07
CA GLU A 177 -18.66 -6.37 1.39
C GLU A 177 -17.70 -7.39 2.01
N GLU A 178 -16.99 -8.20 1.22
CA GLU A 178 -15.93 -9.08 1.73
C GLU A 178 -14.57 -8.36 1.78
N SER A 179 -13.68 -8.88 2.63
CA SER A 179 -12.39 -8.26 2.91
C SER A 179 -11.26 -9.26 3.12
N ILE A 180 -10.03 -8.79 2.92
CA ILE A 180 -8.81 -9.45 3.35
C ILE A 180 -8.23 -8.65 4.51
N ILE A 181 -7.84 -9.34 5.58
CA ILE A 181 -7.16 -8.72 6.73
C ILE A 181 -5.72 -9.20 6.77
N LEU A 182 -4.79 -8.26 6.65
CA LEU A 182 -3.36 -8.50 6.72
C LEU A 182 -2.77 -7.92 8.01
N THR A 183 -1.66 -8.51 8.44
CA THR A 183 -0.94 -8.06 9.64
C THR A 183 0.38 -7.42 9.25
N TRP A 184 0.58 -6.18 9.67
CA TRP A 184 1.87 -5.51 9.61
C TRP A 184 2.63 -5.72 10.94
N PRO A 185 3.88 -6.21 10.90
CA PRO A 185 4.69 -6.42 12.09
C PRO A 185 5.03 -5.08 12.74
N THR A 186 4.77 -4.98 14.04
CA THR A 186 5.01 -3.78 14.86
C THR A 186 6.03 -4.07 15.94
#